data_AF-A0AAX4ML13-F1
#
_entry.id   AF-A0AAX4ML13-F1
#
_cell.length_a   1.000
_cell.length_b   1.000
_cell.length_c   1.000
_cell.angle_alpha   90.00
_cell.angle_beta   90.00
_cell.angle_gamma   90.00
#
_symmetry.space_group_name_H-M   'P 1'
#
loop_
_entity.id
_entity.type
_entity.pdbx_description
1 polymer ?
#
loop_
_entity_poly.entity_id
_entity_poly.type
_entity_poly.pdbx_seq_one_letter_code
_entity_poly.pdbx_strand_id
1 'polypeptide(L)'
;MSTNTELEPTQIIAYFVRRWQIEVTFAETRAHLGVETQRQWNGNAIIRTTPSILALYSLVTLWAGNVLSQTRRPYAAACYKKADLTFTDAIGAVRLVLWSDDLYRHSPSNPQMHKIPPGRLQRMAQALCFAA
;
A
#
# COMPACT_ATOMS: atom_id res chain seq x y z
N MET A 1 24.89 17.22 -11.40
CA MET A 1 26.31 17.12 -11.01
C MET A 1 26.42 16.01 -9.98
N SER A 2 27.39 15.10 -10.14
CA SER A 2 27.71 14.05 -9.16
C SER A 2 29.02 14.42 -8.47
N THR A 3 29.10 14.24 -7.16
CA THR A 3 30.36 14.39 -6.40
C THR A 3 31.26 13.16 -6.49
N ASN A 4 30.71 12.02 -6.93
CA ASN A 4 31.48 10.80 -7.18
C ASN A 4 31.96 10.78 -8.64
N THR A 5 33.29 10.75 -8.81
CA THR A 5 34.01 10.77 -10.09
C THR A 5 34.16 9.39 -10.74
N GLU A 6 33.86 8.31 -10.02
CA GLU A 6 33.92 6.93 -10.54
C GLU A 6 32.62 6.48 -11.22
N LEU A 7 31.58 7.32 -11.19
CA LEU A 7 30.28 6.97 -11.79
C LEU A 7 30.28 7.19 -13.30
N GLU A 8 29.87 6.16 -14.02
CA GLU A 8 29.63 6.25 -15.46
C GLU A 8 28.47 7.22 -15.75
N PRO A 9 28.51 7.98 -16.87
CA PRO A 9 27.46 8.94 -17.22
C PRO A 9 26.05 8.34 -17.24
N THR A 10 25.92 7.08 -17.67
CA THR A 10 24.65 6.35 -17.69
C THR A 10 24.09 6.10 -16.28
N GLN A 11 24.95 5.85 -15.30
CA GLN A 11 24.55 5.68 -13.90
C GLN A 11 24.07 7.00 -13.28
N ILE A 12 24.75 8.10 -13.61
CA ILE A 12 24.35 9.44 -13.17
C ILE A 12 22.93 9.76 -13.65
N ILE A 13 22.63 9.50 -14.93
CA ILE A 13 21.29 9.68 -15.50
C ILE A 13 20.27 8.77 -14.79
N ALA A 14 20.61 7.49 -14.59
CA ALA A 14 19.73 6.55 -13.90
C ALA A 14 19.39 7.01 -12.46
N TYR A 15 20.36 7.52 -11.70
CA TYR A 15 20.11 8.06 -10.36
C TYR A 15 19.26 9.33 -10.40
N PHE A 16 19.49 10.21 -11.38
CA PHE A 16 18.66 11.40 -11.55
C PHE A 16 17.20 11.04 -11.85
N VAL A 17 16.96 10.06 -12.72
CA VAL A 17 15.61 9.57 -13.02
C VAL A 17 14.95 8.94 -11.79
N ARG A 18 15.70 8.19 -10.97
CA ARG A 18 15.18 7.59 -9.72
C ARG A 18 14.66 8.62 -8.73
N ARG A 19 15.12 9.88 -8.78
CA ARG A 19 14.59 10.98 -7.95
C ARG A 19 13.07 11.12 -8.09
N TRP A 20 12.52 10.88 -9.28
CA TRP A 20 11.08 11.04 -9.52
C TRP A 20 10.19 10.12 -8.67
N GLN A 21 10.74 9.02 -8.18
CA GLN A 21 10.03 8.09 -7.27
C GLN A 21 9.59 8.78 -5.97
N ILE A 22 10.32 9.81 -5.50
CA ILE A 22 9.92 10.57 -4.31
C ILE A 22 8.64 11.38 -4.56
N GLU A 23 8.47 11.92 -5.76
CA GLU A 23 7.31 12.72 -6.14
C GLU A 23 6.07 11.82 -6.26
N VAL A 24 6.24 10.61 -6.80
CA VAL A 24 5.19 9.57 -6.82
C VAL A 24 4.78 9.19 -5.39
N THR A 25 5.77 8.98 -4.51
CA THR A 25 5.50 8.66 -3.10
C THR A 25 4.66 9.76 -2.44
N PHE A 26 5.02 11.04 -2.60
CA PHE A 26 4.23 12.14 -2.04
C PHE A 26 2.82 12.23 -2.63
N ALA A 27 2.67 12.04 -3.94
CA ALA A 27 1.37 12.02 -4.60
C ALA A 27 0.48 10.88 -4.07
N GLU A 28 1.00 9.66 -3.97
CA GLU A 28 0.26 8.50 -3.46
C GLU A 28 -0.04 8.62 -1.96
N THR A 29 0.88 9.16 -1.16
CA THR A 29 0.67 9.37 0.29
C THR A 29 -0.43 10.40 0.51
N ARG A 30 -0.49 11.46 -0.30
CA ARG A 30 -1.58 12.44 -0.28
C ARG A 30 -2.92 11.80 -0.68
N ALA A 31 -2.94 11.04 -1.77
CA ALA A 31 -4.16 10.45 -2.32
C ALA A 31 -4.76 9.34 -1.46
N HIS A 32 -3.92 8.45 -0.89
CA HIS A 32 -4.38 7.23 -0.24
C HIS A 32 -4.25 7.24 1.28
N LEU A 33 -3.36 8.06 1.84
CA LEU A 33 -3.14 8.14 3.30
C LEU A 33 -3.59 9.49 3.88
N GLY A 34 -4.07 10.42 3.05
CA GLY A 34 -4.73 11.64 3.50
C GLY A 34 -3.80 12.65 4.17
N VAL A 35 -2.54 12.74 3.75
CA VAL A 35 -1.54 13.66 4.33
C VAL A 35 -2.03 15.11 4.33
N GLU A 36 -2.69 15.56 3.27
CA GLU A 36 -3.18 16.95 3.14
C GLU A 36 -4.60 17.14 3.66
N THR A 37 -5.36 16.05 3.84
CA THR A 37 -6.74 16.09 4.34
C THR A 37 -6.82 15.91 5.86
N GLN A 38 -5.72 16.11 6.58
CA GLN A 38 -5.71 16.02 8.03
C GLN A 38 -6.58 17.12 8.65
N ARG A 39 -7.54 16.74 9.50
CA ARG A 39 -8.45 17.68 10.18
C ARG A 39 -7.81 18.41 11.37
N GLN A 40 -6.50 18.31 11.54
CA GLN A 40 -5.77 18.93 12.65
C GLN A 40 -5.36 20.35 12.25
N TRP A 41 -5.81 21.35 13.02
CA TRP A 41 -5.47 22.76 12.78
C TRP A 41 -4.21 23.22 13.53
N ASN A 42 -3.66 22.38 14.40
CA ASN A 42 -2.44 22.68 15.15
C ASN A 42 -1.20 22.28 14.34
N GLY A 43 -0.32 23.24 14.03
CA GLY A 43 0.93 22.98 13.30
C GLY A 43 1.81 21.92 13.96
N ASN A 44 1.79 21.82 15.30
CA ASN A 44 2.56 20.81 16.02
C ASN A 44 2.02 19.38 15.82
N ALA A 45 0.72 19.24 15.53
CA ALA A 45 0.13 17.95 15.18
C ALA A 45 0.57 17.52 13.77
N ILE A 46 0.57 18.45 12.81
CA ILE A 46 1.01 18.20 11.41
C ILE A 46 2.47 17.73 11.36
N ILE A 47 3.36 18.36 12.14
CA ILE A 47 4.78 17.99 12.22
C ILE A 47 4.97 16.56 12.75
N ARG A 48 4.08 16.07 13.61
CA ARG A 48 4.16 14.72 14.21
C ARG A 48 3.53 13.64 13.32
N THR A 49 2.44 13.97 12.65
CA THR A 49 1.66 13.02 11.83
C THR A 49 2.33 12.76 10.48
N THR A 50 2.89 13.79 9.84
CA THR A 50 3.55 13.66 8.52
C THR A 50 4.65 12.58 8.49
N PRO A 51 5.63 12.55 9.42
CA PRO A 51 6.64 11.49 9.44
C PRO A 51 6.03 10.12 9.78
N SER A 52 4.99 10.07 10.62
CA SER A 52 4.29 8.83 10.96
C SER A 52 3.56 8.24 9.75
N ILE A 53 2.95 9.08 8.92
CA ILE A 53 2.28 8.64 7.68
C ILE A 53 3.30 8.16 6.64
N LEU A 54 4.44 8.85 6.48
CA LEU A 54 5.52 8.40 5.59
C LEU A 54 6.16 7.10 6.07
N ALA A 55 6.28 6.90 7.38
CA ALA A 55 6.73 5.64 7.97
C ALA A 55 5.72 4.51 7.67
N LEU A 56 4.41 4.78 7.78
CA LEU A 56 3.37 3.82 7.41
C LEU A 56 3.44 3.46 5.91
N TYR A 57 3.63 4.44 5.04
CA TYR A 57 3.83 4.20 3.60
C TYR A 57 5.02 3.26 3.34
N SER A 58 6.15 3.50 4.02
CA SER A 58 7.34 2.66 3.92
C SER A 58 7.10 1.23 4.42
N LEU A 59 6.37 1.08 5.52
CA LEU A 59 6.02 -0.24 6.05
C LEU A 59 5.10 -1.02 5.11
N VAL A 60 4.09 -0.35 4.54
CA VAL A 60 3.18 -0.94 3.55
C VAL A 60 3.94 -1.38 2.30
N THR A 61 4.85 -0.56 1.77
CA THR A 61 5.64 -0.92 0.58
C THR A 61 6.58 -2.10 0.83
N LEU A 62 7.24 -2.16 2.00
CA LEU A 62 8.07 -3.30 2.38
C LEU A 62 7.26 -4.60 2.53
N TRP A 63 6.11 -4.53 3.21
CA TRP A 63 5.24 -5.69 3.39
C TRP A 63 4.63 -6.15 2.06
N ALA A 64 4.21 -5.19 1.23
CA ALA A 64 3.75 -5.44 -0.12
C ALA A 64 4.81 -6.18 -0.95
N GLY A 65 6.09 -5.80 -0.85
CA GLY A 65 7.18 -6.55 -1.47
C GLY A 65 7.19 -8.04 -1.11
N ASN A 66 6.96 -8.38 0.15
CA ASN A 66 6.90 -9.77 0.61
C ASN A 66 5.60 -10.49 0.16
N VAL A 67 4.44 -9.82 0.30
CA VAL A 67 3.11 -10.40 -0.01
C VAL A 67 2.91 -10.58 -1.51
N LEU A 68 3.27 -9.58 -2.33
CA LEU A 68 3.13 -9.61 -3.79
C LEU A 68 4.16 -10.51 -4.47
N SER A 69 5.26 -10.84 -3.78
CA SER A 69 6.16 -11.92 -4.24
C SER A 69 5.45 -13.28 -4.26
N GLN A 70 4.44 -13.48 -3.41
CA GLN A 70 3.63 -14.72 -3.37
C GLN A 70 2.38 -14.63 -4.25
N THR A 71 1.75 -13.44 -4.36
CA THR A 71 0.52 -13.23 -5.13
C THR A 71 0.73 -12.15 -6.19
N ARG A 72 1.22 -12.57 -7.36
CA ARG A 72 1.71 -11.68 -8.43
C ARG A 72 0.65 -11.02 -9.32
N ARG A 73 -0.63 -11.05 -8.92
CA ARG A 73 -1.72 -10.57 -9.78
C ARG A 73 -2.13 -9.16 -9.36
N PRO A 74 -1.86 -8.13 -10.18
CA PRO A 74 -2.37 -6.79 -9.92
C PRO A 74 -3.90 -6.82 -9.94
N TYR A 75 -4.54 -6.10 -9.00
CA TYR A 75 -5.99 -5.97 -9.00
C TYR A 75 -6.38 -4.99 -10.10
N ALA A 76 -6.72 -5.55 -11.25
CA ALA A 76 -7.14 -4.78 -12.42
C ALA A 76 -8.66 -4.62 -12.43
N ALA A 77 -9.15 -3.40 -12.59
CA ALA A 77 -10.54 -3.16 -12.92
C ALA A 77 -10.87 -3.85 -14.26
N ALA A 78 -12.10 -4.38 -14.41
CA ALA A 78 -12.51 -5.08 -15.63
C ALA A 78 -12.36 -4.25 -16.91
N CYS A 79 -12.32 -2.92 -16.79
CA CYS A 79 -12.19 -1.97 -17.89
C CYS A 79 -10.73 -1.70 -18.32
N TYR A 80 -9.72 -2.11 -17.55
CA TYR A 80 -8.32 -1.79 -17.86
C TYR A 80 -7.35 -2.90 -17.44
N LYS A 81 -6.52 -3.35 -18.39
CA LYS A 81 -5.44 -4.30 -18.09
C LYS A 81 -4.28 -3.55 -17.47
N LYS A 82 -4.12 -3.71 -16.16
CA LYS A 82 -3.02 -3.12 -15.41
C LYS A 82 -1.85 -4.11 -15.31
N ALA A 83 -0.71 -3.77 -15.91
CA ALA A 83 0.50 -4.60 -15.87
C ALA A 83 1.39 -4.27 -14.66
N ASP A 84 1.38 -3.01 -14.23
CA ASP A 84 2.21 -2.51 -13.14
C ASP A 84 1.46 -2.48 -11.81
N LEU A 85 2.12 -2.91 -10.74
CA LEU A 85 1.59 -2.80 -9.38
C LEU A 85 1.68 -1.35 -8.90
N THR A 86 0.58 -0.80 -8.38
CA THR A 86 0.62 0.53 -7.72
C THR A 86 0.54 0.41 -6.21
N PHE A 87 0.76 1.52 -5.50
CA PHE A 87 0.60 1.57 -4.05
C PHE A 87 -0.82 1.19 -3.59
N THR A 88 -1.85 1.47 -4.40
CA THR A 88 -3.23 1.04 -4.13
C THR A 88 -3.36 -0.50 -4.08
N ASP A 89 -2.65 -1.20 -4.96
CA ASP A 89 -2.62 -2.68 -4.94
C ASP A 89 -1.87 -3.18 -3.70
N ALA A 90 -0.76 -2.52 -3.35
CA ALA A 90 0.05 -2.81 -2.18
C ALA A 90 -0.76 -2.67 -0.87
N ILE A 91 -1.45 -1.54 -0.67
CA ILE A 91 -2.26 -1.33 0.52
C ILE A 91 -3.47 -2.29 0.57
N GLY A 92 -4.10 -2.59 -0.57
CA GLY A 92 -5.18 -3.56 -0.65
C GLY A 92 -4.74 -4.97 -0.29
N ALA A 93 -3.57 -5.40 -0.77
CA ALA A 93 -2.98 -6.69 -0.43
C ALA A 93 -2.63 -6.79 1.06
N VAL A 94 -2.01 -5.76 1.64
CA VAL A 94 -1.67 -5.72 3.07
C VAL A 94 -2.93 -5.74 3.93
N ARG A 95 -3.97 -4.97 3.58
CA ARG A 95 -5.27 -4.99 4.27
C ARG A 95 -5.89 -6.38 4.23
N LEU A 96 -5.86 -7.05 3.08
CA LEU A 96 -6.44 -8.38 2.91
C LEU A 96 -5.74 -9.42 3.81
N VAL A 97 -4.41 -9.38 3.90
CA VAL A 97 -3.66 -10.26 4.80
C VAL A 97 -4.04 -9.98 6.26
N LEU A 98 -4.00 -8.73 6.69
CA LEU A 98 -4.34 -8.34 8.06
C LEU A 98 -5.78 -8.72 8.43
N TRP A 99 -6.75 -8.44 7.56
CA TRP A 99 -8.15 -8.76 7.82
C TRP A 99 -8.43 -10.24 7.77
N SER A 100 -7.77 -11.00 6.90
CA SER A 100 -7.91 -12.45 6.90
C SER A 100 -7.46 -13.03 8.24
N ASP A 101 -6.31 -12.62 8.74
CA ASP A 101 -5.77 -13.08 10.02
C ASP A 101 -6.67 -12.67 11.20
N ASP A 102 -7.20 -11.43 11.20
CA ASP A 102 -8.12 -10.93 12.23
C ASP A 102 -9.49 -11.64 12.22
N LEU A 103 -10.08 -11.83 11.03
CA LEU A 103 -11.34 -12.57 10.84
C LEU A 103 -11.22 -14.03 11.30
N TYR A 104 -10.07 -14.67 11.09
CA TYR A 104 -9.85 -16.05 11.52
C TYR A 104 -9.52 -16.16 13.01
N ARG A 105 -8.80 -15.19 13.61
CA ARG A 105 -8.49 -15.19 15.06
C ARG A 105 -9.71 -14.98 15.94
N HIS A 106 -10.69 -14.21 15.48
CA HIS A 106 -11.93 -13.95 16.23
C HIS A 106 -13.04 -14.98 15.98
N SER A 107 -12.79 -16.01 15.16
CA SER A 107 -13.75 -17.08 14.94
C SER A 107 -13.80 -18.02 16.15
N PRO A 108 -14.96 -18.23 16.80
CA PRO A 108 -15.07 -19.15 17.92
C PRO A 108 -14.78 -20.59 17.46
N SER A 109 -14.02 -21.33 18.28
CA SER A 109 -13.59 -22.72 18.01
C SER A 109 -14.74 -23.73 17.83
N ASN A 110 -16.00 -23.34 18.06
CA ASN A 110 -17.18 -24.17 17.89
C ASN A 110 -18.15 -23.49 16.90
N PRO A 111 -18.18 -23.89 15.62
CA PRO A 111 -18.97 -23.22 14.59
C PRO A 111 -20.43 -23.71 14.66
N GLN A 112 -21.24 -23.13 15.53
CA GLN A 112 -22.69 -23.20 15.36
C GLN A 112 -23.08 -22.39 14.11
N MET A 113 -23.27 -23.09 13.00
CA MET A 113 -23.74 -22.62 11.70
C MET A 113 -23.02 -21.37 11.16
N HIS A 114 -22.13 -21.58 10.18
CA HIS A 114 -21.68 -20.50 9.30
C HIS A 114 -22.88 -19.89 8.57
N LYS A 115 -23.48 -18.81 9.10
CA LYS A 115 -24.53 -18.04 8.41
C LYS A 115 -24.02 -17.44 7.08
N ILE A 116 -22.71 -17.32 6.93
CA ILE A 116 -22.05 -16.83 5.71
C ILE A 116 -20.93 -17.79 5.35
N PRO A 117 -20.90 -18.35 4.13
CA PRO A 117 -19.81 -19.21 3.69
C PRO A 117 -18.50 -18.41 3.61
N PRO A 118 -17.35 -19.01 3.99
CA PRO A 118 -16.06 -18.31 4.08
C PRO A 118 -15.64 -17.67 2.73
N GLY A 119 -15.94 -18.31 1.61
CA GLY A 119 -15.67 -17.75 0.27
C GLY A 119 -16.51 -16.52 -0.10
N ARG A 120 -17.61 -16.22 0.62
CA ARG A 120 -18.35 -14.95 0.46
C ARG A 120 -17.70 -13.84 1.30
N LEU A 121 -17.30 -14.15 2.53
CA LEU A 121 -16.54 -13.22 3.38
C LEU A 121 -15.23 -12.79 2.73
N GLN A 122 -14.48 -13.73 2.15
CA GLN A 122 -13.23 -13.43 1.45
C GLN A 122 -13.46 -12.51 0.24
N ARG A 123 -14.53 -12.72 -0.54
CA ARG A 123 -14.89 -11.85 -1.67
C ARG A 123 -15.32 -10.45 -1.21
N MET A 124 -16.05 -10.34 -0.10
CA MET A 124 -16.41 -9.05 0.48
C MET A 124 -15.18 -8.32 1.01
N ALA A 125 -14.28 -9.02 1.70
CA ALA A 125 -13.01 -8.48 2.16
C ALA A 125 -12.14 -8.02 0.98
N GLN A 126 -12.05 -8.79 -0.10
CA GLN A 126 -11.39 -8.38 -1.34
C GLN A 126 -12.01 -7.11 -1.92
N ALA A 127 -13.33 -7.10 -2.11
CA ALA A 127 -14.04 -5.94 -2.67
C ALA A 127 -13.82 -4.67 -1.83
N LEU A 128 -13.82 -4.79 -0.49
CA LEU A 128 -13.59 -3.67 0.42
C LEU A 128 -12.11 -3.24 0.48
N CYS A 129 -11.17 -4.17 0.42
CA CYS A 129 -9.73 -3.84 0.45
C CYS A 129 -9.29 -3.06 -0.79
N PHE A 130 -9.91 -3.33 -1.94
CA PHE A 130 -9.61 -2.67 -3.21
C PHE A 130 -10.66 -1.61 -3.62
N ALA A 131 -11.62 -1.29 -2.76
CA ALA A 131 -12.49 -0.13 -2.92
C ALA A 131 -11.76 1.12 -2.40
N ALA A 132 -10.93 1.72 -3.25
CA ALA A 132 -10.22 2.97 -2.99
C ALA A 132 -10.55 4.00 -4.07
#